data_AF-A0AAW3YU64-F1
#
_entry.id   AF-A0AAW3YU64-F1
#
_cell.length_a   1.000
_cell.length_b   1.000
_cell.length_c   1.000
_cell.angle_alpha   90.00
_cell.angle_beta   90.00
_cell.angle_gamma   90.00
#
_symmetry.space_group_name_H-M   'P 1'
#
loop_
_entity.id
_entity.type
_entity.pdbx_description
1 polymer ?
#
loop_
_entity_poly.entity_id
_entity_poly.type
_entity_poly.pdbx_seq_one_letter_code
_entity_poly.pdbx_strand_id
1 'polypeptide(L)'
;MENRDDLVYQLFTLLVRGHAVDYYKMRDELSELSKSEFDEMLAGIQQSDMNESDKQETIWRYTMMYDNENDIQNIQYLAWDYVRFSMLCLNGCKLQYISEQEAKNWTLMLAPLLRRVYGGWDNLWYHFALTRWFWASTDEDWAECQMEYVNIIRALLNDENSPANAVDWNSDLPPIETHSFSQALTEVLAKQNPEIDFNEVHEAIREQVRADES
;
A
#
# COMPACT_ATOMS: atom_id res chain seq x y z
N MET A 1 9.41 -13.07 3.73
CA MET A 1 9.84 -12.90 2.33
C MET A 1 11.24 -13.45 2.23
N GLU A 2 11.36 -14.65 1.70
CA GLU A 2 12.58 -15.46 1.77
C GLU A 2 13.24 -15.64 0.40
N ASN A 3 12.51 -15.36 -0.68
CA ASN A 3 12.97 -15.56 -2.05
C ASN A 3 12.27 -14.61 -3.05
N ARG A 4 12.64 -14.73 -4.33
CA ARG A 4 12.09 -13.94 -5.45
C ARG A 4 10.60 -14.18 -5.68
N ASP A 5 10.12 -15.42 -5.54
CA ASP A 5 8.71 -15.74 -5.77
C ASP A 5 7.83 -15.07 -4.72
N ASP A 6 8.22 -15.15 -3.45
CA ASP A 6 7.53 -14.48 -2.34
C ASP A 6 7.44 -12.98 -2.59
N LEU A 7 8.55 -12.37 -3.05
CA LEU A 7 8.60 -10.95 -3.36
C LEU A 7 7.63 -10.60 -4.49
N VAL A 8 7.71 -11.31 -5.63
CA VAL A 8 6.86 -11.04 -6.81
C VAL A 8 5.38 -11.20 -6.46
N TYR A 9 5.03 -12.26 -5.73
CA TYR A 9 3.65 -12.48 -5.31
C TYR A 9 3.16 -11.42 -4.31
N GLN A 10 4.02 -10.97 -3.40
CA GLN A 10 3.69 -9.89 -2.46
C GLN A 10 3.50 -8.55 -3.18
N LEU A 11 4.36 -8.24 -4.15
CA LEU A 11 4.23 -7.04 -5.00
C LEU A 11 2.92 -7.07 -5.78
N PHE A 12 2.59 -8.21 -6.39
CA PHE A 12 1.30 -8.39 -7.06
C PHE A 12 0.13 -8.16 -6.10
N THR A 13 0.17 -8.77 -4.91
CA THR A 13 -0.88 -8.62 -3.89
C THR A 13 -1.07 -7.15 -3.51
N LEU A 14 0.01 -6.39 -3.29
CA LEU A 14 -0.09 -4.95 -3.00
C LEU A 14 -0.71 -4.15 -4.15
N LEU A 15 -0.46 -4.55 -5.40
CA LEU A 15 -0.97 -3.88 -6.58
C LEU A 15 -2.48 -4.09 -6.79
N VAL A 16 -3.00 -5.28 -6.49
CA VAL A 16 -4.42 -5.62 -6.76
C VAL A 16 -5.31 -5.68 -5.52
N ARG A 17 -4.76 -6.05 -4.37
CA ARG A 17 -5.51 -6.36 -3.13
C ARG A 17 -4.66 -6.04 -1.89
N GLY A 18 -4.06 -4.84 -1.88
CA GLY A 18 -3.34 -4.33 -0.72
C GLY A 18 -4.27 -3.99 0.46
N HIS A 19 -3.70 -3.47 1.54
CA HIS A 19 -4.43 -3.14 2.77
C HIS A 19 -5.47 -2.04 2.55
N ALA A 20 -5.24 -1.15 1.58
CA ALA A 20 -6.14 -0.07 1.26
C ALA A 20 -7.56 -0.56 0.95
N VAL A 21 -7.72 -1.72 0.32
CA VAL A 21 -9.04 -2.30 0.01
C VAL A 21 -9.84 -2.57 1.28
N ASP A 22 -9.19 -3.18 2.29
CA ASP A 22 -9.85 -3.49 3.56
C ASP A 22 -10.15 -2.21 4.35
N TYR A 23 -9.29 -1.20 4.26
CA TYR A 23 -9.50 0.09 4.95
C TYR A 23 -10.62 0.92 4.31
N TYR A 24 -10.73 0.94 2.98
CA TYR A 24 -11.89 1.57 2.33
C TYR A 24 -13.19 0.87 2.72
N LYS A 25 -13.20 -0.47 2.70
CA LYS A 25 -14.38 -1.23 3.13
C LYS A 25 -14.75 -0.94 4.59
N MET A 26 -13.76 -0.92 5.48
CA MET A 26 -13.94 -0.61 6.90
C MET A 26 -14.50 0.80 7.08
N ARG A 27 -13.96 1.81 6.38
CA ARG A 27 -14.48 3.18 6.42
C ARG A 27 -15.93 3.22 5.97
N ASP A 28 -16.23 2.65 4.83
CA ASP A 28 -17.57 2.70 4.23
C ASP A 28 -18.62 2.00 5.12
N GLU A 29 -18.21 0.94 5.83
CA GLU A 29 -19.06 0.25 6.81
C GLU A 29 -19.25 1.07 8.09
N LEU A 30 -18.17 1.61 8.67
CA LEU A 30 -18.19 2.21 10.01
C LEU A 30 -18.69 3.67 10.04
N SER A 31 -18.48 4.43 8.95
CA SER A 31 -18.88 5.84 8.88
C SER A 31 -20.39 6.06 8.91
N GLU A 32 -21.18 5.02 8.59
CA GLU A 32 -22.64 5.08 8.54
C GLU A 32 -23.32 4.52 9.80
N LEU A 33 -22.56 3.94 10.74
CA LEU A 33 -23.14 3.31 11.92
C LEU A 33 -23.61 4.31 12.96
N SER A 34 -24.76 4.03 13.58
CA SER A 34 -25.13 4.67 14.84
C SER A 34 -24.24 4.16 15.98
N LYS A 35 -24.19 4.92 17.08
CA LYS A 35 -23.42 4.53 18.27
C LYS A 35 -23.85 3.17 18.84
N SER A 36 -25.15 2.86 18.81
CA SER A 36 -25.67 1.58 19.30
C SER A 36 -25.19 0.41 18.43
N GLU A 37 -25.24 0.55 17.10
CA GLU A 37 -24.78 -0.48 16.17
C GLU A 37 -23.27 -0.69 16.28
N PHE A 38 -22.50 0.39 16.45
CA PHE A 38 -21.07 0.32 16.67
C PHE A 38 -20.72 -0.40 17.98
N ASP A 39 -21.39 -0.08 19.08
CA ASP A 39 -21.16 -0.74 20.38
C ASP A 39 -21.54 -2.24 20.34
N GLU A 40 -22.61 -2.61 19.63
CA GLU A 40 -22.99 -4.01 19.38
C GLU A 40 -21.92 -4.75 18.57
N MET A 41 -21.38 -4.11 17.53
CA MET A 41 -20.30 -4.66 16.71
C MET A 41 -19.03 -4.91 17.52
N LEU A 42 -18.61 -3.95 18.36
CA LEU A 42 -17.45 -4.12 19.25
C LEU A 42 -17.67 -5.26 20.26
N ALA A 43 -18.88 -5.36 20.83
CA ALA A 43 -19.23 -6.46 21.74
C ALA A 43 -19.16 -7.83 21.03
N GLY A 44 -19.55 -7.90 19.76
CA GLY A 44 -19.41 -9.10 18.92
C GLY A 44 -17.95 -9.50 18.70
N ILE A 45 -17.07 -8.54 18.41
CA ILE A 45 -15.63 -8.79 18.24
C ILE A 45 -15.02 -9.32 19.55
N GLN A 46 -15.37 -8.72 20.68
CA GLN A 46 -14.90 -9.15 22.00
C GLN A 46 -15.26 -10.62 22.31
N GLN A 47 -16.45 -11.06 21.87
CA GLN A 47 -16.97 -12.42 22.10
C GLN A 47 -16.54 -13.44 21.02
N SER A 48 -15.85 -13.01 19.97
CA SER A 48 -15.40 -13.91 18.89
C SER A 48 -14.31 -14.90 19.33
N ASP A 49 -14.04 -15.91 18.50
CA ASP A 49 -12.97 -16.89 18.72
C ASP A 49 -11.56 -16.38 18.31
N MET A 50 -11.44 -15.09 17.97
CA MET A 50 -10.16 -14.47 17.64
C MET A 50 -9.19 -14.52 18.82
N ASN A 51 -7.89 -14.58 18.53
CA ASN A 51 -6.89 -14.44 19.59
C ASN A 51 -6.92 -13.02 20.18
N GLU A 52 -6.43 -12.86 21.41
CA GLU A 52 -6.55 -11.58 22.12
C GLU A 52 -5.82 -10.42 21.41
N SER A 53 -4.66 -10.68 20.80
CA SER A 53 -3.91 -9.66 20.05
C SER A 53 -4.72 -9.14 18.85
N ASP A 54 -5.29 -10.05 18.05
CA ASP A 54 -6.09 -9.70 16.87
C ASP A 54 -7.37 -8.95 17.28
N LYS A 55 -7.98 -9.32 18.42
CA LYS A 55 -9.13 -8.61 18.98
C LYS A 55 -8.77 -7.17 19.33
N GLN A 56 -7.69 -6.96 20.07
CA GLN A 56 -7.25 -5.63 20.47
C GLN A 56 -6.92 -4.77 19.25
N GLU A 57 -6.24 -5.34 18.25
CA GLU A 57 -5.94 -4.67 16.98
C GLU A 57 -7.20 -4.24 16.24
N THR A 58 -8.17 -5.15 16.13
CA THR A 58 -9.43 -4.91 15.42
C THR A 58 -10.26 -3.86 16.14
N ILE A 59 -10.45 -3.99 17.46
CA ILE A 59 -11.20 -3.02 18.27
C ILE A 59 -10.56 -1.64 18.17
N TRP A 60 -9.23 -1.54 18.25
CA TRP A 60 -8.54 -0.27 18.11
C TRP A 60 -8.81 0.36 16.74
N ARG A 61 -8.64 -0.39 15.65
CA ARG A 61 -8.85 0.14 14.29
C ARG A 61 -10.29 0.57 14.05
N TYR A 62 -11.24 -0.23 14.51
CA TYR A 62 -12.67 0.09 14.41
C TYR A 62 -13.01 1.36 15.19
N THR A 63 -12.44 1.53 16.39
CA THR A 63 -12.62 2.74 17.21
C THR A 63 -12.02 3.97 16.52
N MET A 64 -10.76 3.90 16.09
CA MET A 64 -10.11 5.01 15.39
C MET A 64 -10.84 5.41 14.11
N MET A 65 -11.31 4.41 13.34
CA MET A 65 -12.09 4.66 12.13
C MET A 65 -13.44 5.31 12.46
N TYR A 66 -14.20 4.76 13.41
CA TYR A 66 -15.52 5.27 13.79
C TYR A 66 -15.47 6.71 14.32
N ASP A 67 -14.52 7.01 15.20
CA ASP A 67 -14.34 8.33 15.78
C ASP A 67 -13.67 9.35 14.80
N ASN A 68 -13.33 8.90 13.58
CA ASN A 68 -12.58 9.66 12.57
C ASN A 68 -11.27 10.27 13.13
N GLU A 69 -10.56 9.50 13.94
CA GLU A 69 -9.31 9.94 14.57
C GLU A 69 -8.25 10.26 13.52
N ASN A 70 -7.56 11.39 13.69
CA ASN A 70 -6.60 11.94 12.72
C ASN A 70 -7.14 12.08 11.28
N ASP A 71 -8.45 12.28 11.12
CA ASP A 71 -9.12 12.42 9.83
C ASP A 71 -9.05 11.15 8.95
N ILE A 72 -8.93 9.98 9.58
CA ILE A 72 -8.70 8.70 8.89
C ILE A 72 -9.80 8.33 7.90
N GLN A 73 -11.03 8.81 8.05
CA GLN A 73 -12.11 8.57 7.08
C GLN A 73 -11.93 9.37 5.78
N ASN A 74 -11.19 10.48 5.81
CA ASN A 74 -11.07 11.40 4.66
C ASN A 74 -9.74 11.28 3.90
N ILE A 75 -9.00 10.18 4.12
CA ILE A 75 -7.73 9.93 3.44
C ILE A 75 -7.83 8.89 2.32
N GLN A 76 -6.81 8.86 1.46
CA GLN A 76 -6.59 7.82 0.47
C GLN A 76 -5.56 6.82 1.00
N TYR A 77 -5.94 5.57 1.22
CA TYR A 77 -5.08 4.57 1.86
C TYR A 77 -4.00 3.97 0.93
N LEU A 78 -4.15 4.14 -0.38
CA LEU A 78 -3.29 3.50 -1.40
C LEU A 78 -1.80 3.87 -1.26
N ALA A 79 -1.50 5.00 -0.61
CA ALA A 79 -0.15 5.49 -0.42
C ALA A 79 0.70 4.46 0.34
N TRP A 80 0.11 3.78 1.33
CA TRP A 80 0.78 2.73 2.07
C TRP A 80 1.20 1.57 1.18
N ASP A 81 0.27 1.04 0.38
CA ASP A 81 0.53 -0.13 -0.44
C ASP A 81 1.55 0.17 -1.55
N TYR A 82 1.45 1.34 -2.21
CA TYR A 82 2.35 1.73 -3.31
C TYR A 82 3.75 2.12 -2.83
N VAL A 83 3.87 2.83 -1.71
CA VAL A 83 5.19 3.11 -1.12
C VAL A 83 5.82 1.80 -0.60
N ARG A 84 5.03 0.91 0.01
CA ARG A 84 5.52 -0.41 0.45
C ARG A 84 5.95 -1.28 -0.72
N PHE A 85 5.23 -1.25 -1.84
CA PHE A 85 5.65 -1.91 -3.09
C PHE A 85 7.04 -1.42 -3.52
N SER A 86 7.24 -0.10 -3.58
CA SER A 86 8.52 0.52 -3.96
C SER A 86 9.65 0.13 -2.99
N MET A 87 9.37 0.12 -1.68
CA MET A 87 10.30 -0.33 -0.65
C MET A 87 10.68 -1.81 -0.83
N LEU A 88 9.72 -2.67 -1.16
CA LEU A 88 9.97 -4.09 -1.41
C LEU A 88 10.80 -4.32 -2.67
N CYS A 89 10.60 -3.53 -3.73
CA CYS A 89 11.49 -3.54 -4.90
C CYS A 89 12.93 -3.17 -4.52
N LEU A 90 13.13 -2.11 -3.72
CA LEU A 90 14.45 -1.70 -3.25
C LEU A 90 15.11 -2.81 -2.39
N ASN A 91 14.36 -3.41 -1.48
CA ASN A 91 14.85 -4.49 -0.61
C ASN A 91 15.16 -5.75 -1.42
N GLY A 92 14.30 -6.12 -2.37
CA GLY A 92 14.52 -7.23 -3.29
C GLY A 92 15.79 -7.05 -4.13
N CYS A 93 16.06 -5.82 -4.58
CA CYS A 93 17.29 -5.50 -5.29
C CYS A 93 18.53 -5.66 -4.38
N LYS A 94 18.47 -5.17 -3.14
CA LYS A 94 19.56 -5.31 -2.16
C LYS A 94 19.85 -6.77 -1.81
N LEU A 95 18.81 -7.59 -1.74
CA LEU A 95 18.88 -9.03 -1.48
C LEU A 95 19.17 -9.86 -2.75
N GLN A 96 19.34 -9.21 -3.91
CA GLN A 96 19.62 -9.84 -5.20
C GLN A 96 18.51 -10.79 -5.70
N TYR A 97 17.28 -10.64 -5.20
CA TYR A 97 16.11 -11.35 -5.73
C TYR A 97 15.68 -10.81 -7.09
N ILE A 98 15.91 -9.52 -7.32
CA ILE A 98 15.62 -8.82 -8.58
C ILE A 98 16.81 -7.93 -8.94
N SER A 99 16.95 -7.61 -10.22
CA SER A 99 17.95 -6.67 -10.71
C SER A 99 17.57 -5.22 -10.40
N GLU A 100 18.55 -4.31 -10.49
CA GLU A 100 18.29 -2.87 -10.38
C GLU A 100 17.34 -2.36 -11.46
N GLN A 101 17.43 -2.93 -12.68
CA GLN A 101 16.53 -2.57 -13.78
C GLN A 101 15.09 -3.01 -13.51
N GLU A 102 14.89 -4.21 -12.98
CA GLU A 102 13.57 -4.69 -12.54
C GLU A 102 13.01 -3.79 -11.44
N ALA A 103 13.80 -3.50 -10.40
CA ALA A 103 13.35 -2.63 -9.31
C ALA A 103 12.91 -1.25 -9.79
N LYS A 104 13.66 -0.65 -10.73
CA LYS A 104 13.32 0.63 -11.36
C LYS A 104 12.05 0.54 -12.19
N ASN A 105 11.96 -0.42 -13.10
CA ASN A 105 10.80 -0.58 -13.99
C ASN A 105 9.52 -0.84 -13.18
N TRP A 106 9.59 -1.74 -12.20
CA TRP A 106 8.42 -2.13 -11.43
C TRP A 106 7.94 -1.01 -10.51
N THR A 107 8.87 -0.22 -9.93
CA THR A 107 8.50 0.97 -9.16
C THR A 107 7.84 2.04 -10.05
N LEU A 108 8.35 2.23 -11.27
CA LEU A 108 7.80 3.20 -12.22
C LEU A 108 6.37 2.85 -12.69
N MET A 109 5.97 1.57 -12.64
CA MET A 109 4.59 1.17 -12.91
C MET A 109 3.58 1.86 -11.99
N LEU A 110 3.97 2.28 -10.79
CA LEU A 110 3.06 2.93 -9.84
C LEU A 110 2.84 4.42 -10.12
N ALA A 111 3.68 5.05 -10.95
CA ALA A 111 3.68 6.50 -11.11
C ALA A 111 2.34 7.07 -11.62
N PRO A 112 1.65 6.49 -12.62
CA PRO A 112 0.33 6.99 -13.04
C PRO A 112 -0.73 6.82 -11.94
N LEU A 113 -0.74 5.65 -11.29
CA LEU A 113 -1.67 5.36 -10.19
C LEU A 113 -1.52 6.34 -9.03
N LEU A 114 -0.28 6.67 -8.66
CA LEU A 114 0.02 7.68 -7.66
C LEU A 114 -0.49 9.06 -8.09
N ARG A 115 -0.22 9.48 -9.35
CA ARG A 115 -0.63 10.80 -9.86
C ARG A 115 -2.14 10.97 -10.00
N ARG A 116 -2.88 9.88 -10.21
CA ARG A 116 -4.35 9.90 -10.24
C ARG A 116 -4.95 10.16 -8.85
N VAL A 117 -4.35 9.59 -7.82
CA VAL A 117 -4.89 9.62 -6.46
C VAL A 117 -4.37 10.82 -5.67
N TYR A 118 -3.13 11.24 -5.93
CA TYR A 118 -2.43 12.26 -5.15
C TYR A 118 -2.06 13.48 -5.99
N GLY A 119 -2.32 14.66 -5.43
CA GLY A 119 -2.07 15.93 -6.11
C GLY A 119 -0.60 16.38 -6.13
N GLY A 120 0.28 15.71 -5.39
CA GLY A 120 1.66 16.13 -5.19
C GLY A 120 2.40 15.27 -4.16
N TRP A 121 3.70 15.54 -3.99
CA TRP A 121 4.54 14.84 -3.01
C TRP A 121 4.03 15.01 -1.58
N ASP A 122 3.70 16.23 -1.18
CA ASP A 122 3.16 16.55 0.13
C ASP A 122 1.86 15.78 0.43
N ASN A 123 0.95 15.74 -0.56
CA ASN A 123 -0.30 15.01 -0.45
C ASN A 123 -0.08 13.50 -0.33
N LEU A 124 0.80 12.90 -1.16
CA LEU A 124 1.19 11.49 -1.06
C LEU A 124 1.72 11.16 0.35
N TRP A 125 2.67 11.94 0.84
CA TRP A 125 3.32 11.66 2.12
C TRP A 125 2.41 11.88 3.33
N TYR A 126 1.47 12.83 3.26
CA TYR A 126 0.41 13.00 4.25
C TYR A 126 -0.45 11.72 4.37
N HIS A 127 -0.97 11.24 3.23
CA HIS A 127 -1.80 10.04 3.20
C HIS A 127 -1.02 8.77 3.60
N PHE A 128 0.25 8.67 3.21
CA PHE A 128 1.14 7.58 3.64
C PHE A 128 1.31 7.57 5.16
N ALA A 129 1.62 8.72 5.78
CA ALA A 129 1.91 8.80 7.20
C ALA A 129 0.71 8.39 8.06
N LEU A 130 -0.50 8.80 7.66
CA LEU A 130 -1.74 8.45 8.35
C LEU A 130 -2.16 6.99 8.12
N THR A 131 -1.97 6.46 6.91
CA THR A 131 -2.28 5.05 6.66
C THR A 131 -1.30 4.13 7.40
N ARG A 132 -0.01 4.50 7.47
CA ARG A 132 1.00 3.78 8.27
C ARG A 132 0.65 3.81 9.76
N TRP A 133 0.26 4.98 10.28
CA TRP A 133 -0.22 5.14 11.65
C TRP A 133 -1.33 4.13 11.96
N PHE A 134 -2.32 4.04 11.06
CA PHE A 134 -3.45 3.12 11.18
C PHE A 134 -3.06 1.64 11.05
N TRP A 135 -2.10 1.33 10.18
CA TRP A 135 -1.61 -0.04 9.98
C TRP A 135 -0.88 -0.57 11.22
N ALA A 136 -0.02 0.23 11.86
CA ALA A 136 0.86 -0.25 12.92
C ALA A 136 0.22 -0.26 14.33
N SER A 137 -1.11 -0.28 14.41
CA SER A 137 -1.97 -0.09 15.59
C SER A 137 -1.63 -0.87 16.87
N THR A 138 -0.85 -1.95 16.76
CA THR A 138 -0.54 -2.88 17.86
C THR A 138 0.95 -3.18 18.02
N ASP A 139 1.83 -2.51 17.28
CA ASP A 139 3.27 -2.69 17.42
C ASP A 139 3.73 -2.19 18.81
N GLU A 140 4.51 -3.01 19.53
CA GLU A 140 4.98 -2.70 20.91
C GLU A 140 5.73 -1.36 21.02
N ASP A 141 6.34 -0.88 19.93
CA ASP A 141 7.08 0.40 19.83
C ASP A 141 6.45 1.40 18.84
N TRP A 142 5.14 1.27 18.58
CA TRP A 142 4.46 2.00 17.52
C TRP A 142 4.63 3.52 17.59
N ALA A 143 4.48 4.11 18.78
CA ALA A 143 4.47 5.56 18.94
C ALA A 143 5.84 6.17 18.59
N GLU A 144 6.93 5.54 19.03
CA GLU A 144 8.29 5.95 18.72
C GLU A 144 8.57 5.79 17.23
N CYS A 145 8.23 4.62 16.67
CA CYS A 145 8.32 4.36 15.24
C CYS A 145 7.56 5.40 14.41
N GLN A 146 6.33 5.73 14.80
CA GLN A 146 5.52 6.70 14.05
C GLN A 146 6.12 8.11 14.07
N MET A 147 6.62 8.56 15.23
CA MET A 147 7.28 9.86 15.32
C MET A 147 8.52 9.94 14.44
N GLU A 148 9.35 8.90 14.43
CA GLU A 148 10.54 8.82 13.58
C GLU A 148 10.18 8.92 12.09
N TYR A 149 9.17 8.16 11.63
CA TYR A 149 8.72 8.20 10.25
C TYR A 149 8.20 9.58 9.85
N VAL A 150 7.38 10.21 10.69
CA VAL A 150 6.87 11.55 10.43
C VAL A 150 8.01 12.59 10.39
N ASN A 151 9.03 12.46 11.25
CA ASN A 151 10.19 13.34 11.23
C ASN A 151 11.03 13.17 9.97
N ILE A 152 11.23 11.94 9.49
CA ILE A 152 11.93 11.65 8.23
C ILE A 152 11.16 12.26 7.05
N ILE A 153 9.84 12.08 7.00
CA ILE A 153 8.99 12.66 5.95
C ILE A 153 9.06 14.19 5.97
N ARG A 154 8.99 14.81 7.14
CA ARG A 154 9.16 16.28 7.25
C ARG A 154 10.55 16.71 6.80
N ALA A 155 11.60 15.99 7.14
CA ALA A 155 12.95 16.33 6.68
C ALA A 155 13.05 16.24 5.16
N LEU A 156 12.50 15.18 4.55
CA LEU A 156 12.42 15.02 3.11
C LEU A 156 11.67 16.20 2.45
N LEU A 157 10.50 16.59 2.97
CA LEU A 157 9.70 17.66 2.37
C LEU A 157 10.28 19.06 2.57
N ASN A 158 11.15 19.27 3.56
CA ASN A 158 11.77 20.57 3.83
C ASN A 158 13.18 20.73 3.23
N ASP A 159 13.84 19.65 2.82
CA ASP A 159 15.15 19.73 2.16
C ASP A 159 14.97 20.05 0.67
N GLU A 160 15.45 21.23 0.25
CA GLU A 160 15.41 21.71 -1.14
C GLU A 160 16.09 20.74 -2.12
N ASN A 161 17.05 19.93 -1.66
CA ASN A 161 17.77 18.98 -2.50
C ASN A 161 17.14 17.58 -2.49
N SER A 162 16.07 17.36 -1.71
CA SER A 162 15.41 16.07 -1.68
C SER A 162 14.69 15.80 -3.00
N PRO A 163 14.48 14.52 -3.38
CA PRO A 163 13.69 14.19 -4.56
C PRO A 163 12.27 14.77 -4.54
N ALA A 164 11.68 14.98 -3.35
CA ALA A 164 10.34 15.55 -3.22
C ALA A 164 10.27 17.04 -3.61
N ASN A 165 11.41 17.75 -3.59
CA ASN A 165 11.50 19.15 -3.99
C ASN A 165 12.27 19.35 -5.31
N ALA A 166 13.18 18.44 -5.64
CA ALA A 166 14.00 18.51 -6.85
C ALA A 166 13.32 17.91 -8.10
N VAL A 167 12.37 16.97 -7.92
CA VAL A 167 11.63 16.33 -9.01
C VAL A 167 10.20 16.86 -9.02
N ASP A 168 9.81 17.52 -10.09
CA ASP A 168 8.42 17.92 -10.30
C ASP A 168 7.51 16.68 -10.29
N TRP A 169 6.46 16.72 -9.47
CA TRP A 169 5.46 15.65 -9.39
C TRP A 169 4.93 15.26 -10.76
N ASN A 170 4.79 16.24 -11.67
CA ASN A 170 4.25 16.06 -13.02
C ASN A 170 5.33 15.88 -14.10
N SER A 171 6.59 15.61 -13.73
CA SER A 171 7.67 15.40 -14.70
C SER A 171 7.32 14.31 -15.72
N ASP A 172 7.86 14.42 -16.93
CA ASP A 172 7.70 13.37 -17.95
C ASP A 172 8.19 12.03 -17.40
N LEU A 173 7.36 11.00 -17.58
CA LEU A 173 7.71 9.64 -17.21
C LEU A 173 8.26 8.90 -18.43
N PRO A 174 9.26 8.02 -18.25
CA PRO A 174 9.62 7.09 -19.30
C PRO A 174 8.42 6.17 -19.63
N PRO A 175 8.41 5.53 -20.81
CA PRO A 175 7.40 4.54 -21.14
C PRO A 175 7.29 3.48 -20.05
N ILE A 176 6.06 3.24 -19.59
CA ILE A 176 5.80 2.21 -18.57
C ILE A 176 6.05 0.84 -19.19
N GLU A 177 6.86 0.05 -18.50
CA GLU A 177 7.27 -1.29 -18.89
C GLU A 177 6.67 -2.29 -17.90
N THR A 178 5.70 -3.08 -18.35
CA THR A 178 4.98 -4.08 -17.53
C THR A 178 5.40 -5.51 -17.83
N HIS A 179 6.06 -5.77 -18.96
CA HIS A 179 6.40 -7.11 -19.43
C HIS A 179 7.30 -7.85 -18.45
N SER A 180 8.36 -7.23 -17.92
CA SER A 180 9.28 -7.89 -16.99
C SER A 180 8.60 -8.33 -15.69
N PHE A 181 7.71 -7.49 -15.15
CA PHE A 181 6.92 -7.84 -13.97
C PHE A 181 5.92 -8.94 -14.27
N SER A 182 5.18 -8.82 -15.38
CA SER A 182 4.22 -9.82 -15.81
C SER A 182 4.87 -11.18 -16.07
N GLN A 183 6.06 -11.22 -16.67
CA GLN A 183 6.79 -12.46 -16.90
C GLN A 183 7.18 -13.11 -15.57
N ALA A 184 7.75 -12.34 -14.64
CA ALA A 184 8.09 -12.85 -13.31
C ALA A 184 6.85 -13.38 -12.57
N LEU A 185 5.71 -12.67 -12.67
CA LEU A 185 4.46 -13.10 -12.06
C LEU A 185 3.91 -14.38 -12.70
N THR A 186 3.92 -14.48 -14.04
CA THR A 186 3.51 -15.70 -14.75
C THR A 186 4.35 -16.91 -14.31
N GLU A 187 5.67 -16.74 -14.18
CA GLU A 187 6.57 -17.81 -13.70
C GLU A 187 6.21 -18.27 -12.27
N VAL A 188 5.79 -17.34 -11.40
CA VAL A 188 5.33 -17.67 -10.04
C VAL A 188 3.99 -18.40 -10.07
N LEU A 189 3.01 -17.89 -10.83
CA LEU A 189 1.68 -18.49 -10.92
C LEU A 189 1.69 -19.86 -11.61
N ALA A 190 2.59 -20.07 -12.58
CA ALA A 190 2.75 -21.32 -13.30
C ALA A 190 3.15 -22.50 -12.40
N LYS A 191 3.76 -22.22 -11.24
CA LYS A 191 4.10 -23.23 -10.23
C LYS A 191 2.87 -23.86 -9.59
N GLN A 192 1.74 -23.16 -9.59
CA GLN A 192 0.47 -23.64 -9.04
C GLN A 192 -0.52 -24.03 -10.16
N ASN A 193 -0.52 -23.29 -11.26
CA ASN A 193 -1.34 -23.55 -12.44
C ASN A 193 -0.50 -23.48 -13.72
N PRO A 194 -0.01 -24.62 -14.24
CA PRO A 194 0.83 -24.65 -15.43
C PRO A 194 0.18 -24.12 -16.71
N GLU A 195 -1.15 -23.97 -16.75
CA GLU A 195 -1.90 -23.46 -17.90
C GLU A 195 -2.04 -21.93 -17.91
N ILE A 196 -1.44 -21.22 -16.95
CA ILE A 196 -1.48 -19.75 -16.88
C ILE A 196 -0.90 -19.14 -18.17
N ASP A 197 -1.65 -18.28 -18.84
CA ASP A 197 -1.19 -17.58 -20.04
C ASP A 197 -0.49 -16.26 -19.66
N PHE A 198 0.74 -16.09 -20.15
CA PHE A 198 1.48 -14.84 -20.03
C PHE A 198 0.69 -13.64 -20.57
N ASN A 199 0.01 -13.77 -21.70
CA ASN A 199 -0.71 -12.65 -22.32
C ASN A 199 -1.87 -12.18 -21.45
N GLU A 200 -2.60 -13.10 -20.82
CA GLU A 200 -3.68 -12.78 -19.88
C GLU A 200 -3.13 -12.03 -18.65
N VAL A 201 -2.04 -12.53 -18.07
CA VAL A 201 -1.38 -11.87 -16.93
C VAL A 201 -0.85 -10.48 -17.34
N HIS A 202 -0.25 -10.37 -18.51
CA HIS A 202 0.34 -9.12 -18.97
C HIS A 202 -0.71 -8.05 -19.25
N GLU A 203 -1.81 -8.40 -19.92
CA GLU A 203 -2.91 -7.45 -20.14
C GLU A 203 -3.59 -7.06 -18.82
N ALA A 204 -3.80 -7.99 -17.88
CA ALA A 204 -4.36 -7.65 -16.57
C ALA A 204 -3.49 -6.67 -15.77
N ILE A 205 -2.16 -6.86 -15.76
CA ILE A 205 -1.22 -5.92 -15.12
C ILE A 205 -1.21 -4.58 -15.85
N ARG A 206 -1.26 -4.60 -17.18
CA ARG A 206 -1.28 -3.39 -17.98
C ARG A 206 -2.55 -2.58 -17.74
N GLU A 207 -3.72 -3.20 -17.69
CA GLU A 207 -4.99 -2.56 -17.36
C GLU A 207 -4.96 -1.99 -15.94
N GLN A 208 -4.44 -2.75 -14.97
CA GLN A 208 -4.32 -2.30 -13.60
C GLN A 208 -3.44 -1.05 -13.46
N VAL A 209 -2.36 -0.94 -14.24
CA VAL A 209 -1.42 0.19 -14.21
C VAL A 209 -1.89 1.36 -15.09
N ARG A 210 -2.63 1.09 -16.17
CA ARG A 210 -3.15 2.08 -17.13
C ARG A 210 -4.63 2.39 -16.93
N ALA A 211 -5.18 2.23 -15.74
CA ALA A 211 -6.57 2.60 -15.46
C ALA A 211 -6.91 4.09 -15.75
N ASP A 212 -5.94 4.87 -16.22
CA ASP A 212 -6.03 6.26 -16.71
C ASP A 212 -6.45 6.38 -18.20
N GLU A 213 -6.51 5.28 -18.97
CA GLU A 213 -6.94 5.29 -20.38
C GLU A 213 -8.46 5.08 -20.57
N SER A 214 -9.25 5.04 -19.48
CA SER A 214 -10.71 4.78 -19.49
C SER A 214 -11.57 5.88 -18.87
#